data_AF-A0AAD5DNT7-F1
#
_entry.id   AF-A0AAD5DNT7-F1
#
_cell.length_a   1.000
_cell.length_b   1.000
_cell.length_c   1.000
_cell.angle_alpha   90.00
_cell.angle_beta   90.00
_cell.angle_gamma   90.00
#
_symmetry.space_group_name_H-M   'P 1'
#
loop_
_entity.id
_entity.type
_entity.pdbx_description
1 polymer ?
#
loop_
_entity_poly.entity_id
_entity_poly.type
_entity_poly.pdbx_seq_one_letter_code
_entity_poly.pdbx_strand_id
1 'polypeptide(L)'
;MLACSAAAVEANNNGWRPRVRKELRSLTDREYRCFITGSAVMQSLSTASGRRLYGPKYISYDELIVKHAVATNDPRGDQGHNGPPFMTFHRAFLLELEESLLAICPDMKALPYWDLTLDNPITGKYWNTPNAIMTEKYAGAQDGNALVGSGVITGVWAWRQVKRFIPQQWSPKILKVYNGSAYGLVRGPTNTNYNPLVTRYPTANLATIIKAGNESGISKLPFANEVAVPFSANWLITQGGKLALYYPVQNYLRCLDPKNYPDWMSWGFCCDLTILMNAPSSVDKTKYINPVVKATTLLHAGPHWTTGGMSLTDSKTTGGMSLADSKSIGDMFDVSTSPNEPLMFPIHHANLDRSNMLWQANALKTDRTMLAKFWGYPKSKAEYSTASDGTLLDDVVNSVSPFDRLFSVPPANGWGYTHKELPNYRQISG
;
A
#
# COMPACT_ATOMS: atom_id res chain seq x y z
N MET A 1 6.20 2.93 -29.92
CA MET A 1 6.13 1.47 -29.75
C MET A 1 7.48 0.99 -29.26
N LEU A 2 7.64 0.83 -27.94
CA LEU A 2 8.82 0.18 -27.36
C LEU A 2 8.33 -1.17 -26.84
N ALA A 3 8.68 -2.22 -27.55
CA ALA A 3 8.40 -3.59 -27.16
C ALA A 3 9.18 -3.88 -25.87
N CYS A 4 8.47 -3.96 -24.73
CA CYS A 4 8.97 -4.68 -23.57
C CYS A 4 9.15 -6.13 -24.03
N SER A 5 10.39 -6.57 -24.17
CA SER A 5 10.68 -7.99 -24.25
C SER A 5 10.19 -8.60 -22.94
N ALA A 6 9.08 -9.32 -23.02
CA ALA A 6 8.69 -10.26 -22.00
C ALA A 6 9.85 -11.24 -21.88
N ALA A 7 10.66 -11.09 -20.84
CA ALA A 7 11.56 -12.15 -20.43
C ALA A 7 10.66 -13.36 -20.20
N ALA A 8 10.78 -14.36 -21.07
CA ALA A 8 10.15 -15.64 -20.88
C ALA A 8 10.60 -16.11 -19.50
N VAL A 9 9.67 -16.12 -18.55
CA VAL A 9 9.88 -16.78 -17.27
C VAL A 9 9.99 -18.25 -17.64
N GLU A 10 11.23 -18.77 -17.64
CA GLU A 10 11.44 -20.21 -17.68
C GLU A 10 10.54 -20.81 -16.60
N ALA A 11 9.69 -21.76 -17.01
CA ALA A 11 8.91 -22.54 -16.08
C ALA A 11 9.87 -23.06 -15.01
N ASN A 12 9.54 -22.86 -13.72
CA ASN A 12 10.23 -23.59 -12.67
C ASN A 12 10.16 -25.09 -13.07
N ASN A 13 11.25 -25.84 -12.87
CA ASN A 13 11.44 -27.26 -13.25
C ASN A 13 10.37 -28.25 -12.74
N ASN A 14 9.29 -27.76 -12.14
CA ASN A 14 8.14 -28.48 -11.60
C ASN A 14 6.84 -28.25 -12.39
N GLY A 15 6.88 -27.62 -13.58
CA GLY A 15 5.69 -27.42 -14.42
C GLY A 15 4.74 -26.29 -13.99
N TRP A 16 5.13 -25.48 -13.00
CA TRP A 16 4.32 -24.37 -12.50
C TRP A 16 4.41 -23.13 -13.38
N ARG A 17 3.25 -22.56 -13.74
CA ARG A 17 3.14 -21.27 -14.43
C ARG A 17 2.70 -20.21 -13.42
N PRO A 18 3.51 -19.17 -13.14
CA PRO A 18 3.11 -18.11 -12.22
C PRO A 18 1.90 -17.33 -12.76
N ARG A 19 1.05 -16.85 -11.85
CA ARG A 19 -0.03 -15.90 -12.18
C ARG A 19 0.56 -14.61 -12.73
N VAL A 20 -0.13 -14.01 -13.70
CA VAL A 20 0.30 -12.76 -14.34
C VAL A 20 -0.66 -11.65 -13.96
N ARG A 21 -0.25 -10.79 -13.03
CA ARG A 21 -0.96 -9.54 -12.73
C ARG A 21 -0.87 -8.60 -13.93
N LYS A 22 -2.01 -8.10 -14.39
CA LYS A 22 -2.14 -7.19 -15.54
C LYS A 22 -2.44 -5.77 -15.07
N GLU A 23 -2.10 -4.79 -15.91
CA GLU A 23 -2.53 -3.41 -15.70
C GLU A 23 -4.06 -3.36 -15.80
N LEU A 24 -4.72 -2.70 -14.84
CA LEU A 24 -6.20 -2.71 -14.69
C LEU A 24 -6.94 -2.40 -16.00
N ARG A 25 -6.44 -1.44 -16.79
CA ARG A 25 -7.08 -0.94 -18.02
C ARG A 25 -6.73 -1.78 -19.25
N SER A 26 -5.90 -2.81 -19.08
CA SER A 26 -5.61 -3.84 -20.07
C SER A 26 -6.40 -5.13 -19.86
N LEU A 27 -7.17 -5.21 -18.77
CA LEU A 27 -8.05 -6.35 -18.52
C LEU A 27 -9.14 -6.45 -19.60
N THR A 28 -9.51 -7.68 -19.92
CA THR A 28 -10.74 -7.94 -20.66
C THR A 28 -11.96 -7.58 -19.81
N ASP A 29 -13.12 -7.34 -20.45
CA ASP A 29 -14.36 -7.06 -19.72
C ASP A 29 -14.74 -8.17 -18.74
N ARG A 30 -14.41 -9.44 -19.06
CA ARG A 30 -14.66 -10.59 -18.17
C ARG A 30 -13.75 -10.55 -16.94
N GLU A 31 -12.45 -10.33 -17.12
CA GLU A 31 -11.50 -10.21 -16.01
C GLU A 31 -11.88 -9.03 -15.11
N TYR A 32 -12.21 -7.87 -15.69
CA TYR A 32 -12.59 -6.68 -14.95
C TYR A 32 -13.90 -6.88 -14.17
N ARG A 33 -14.94 -7.44 -14.78
CA ARG A 33 -16.19 -7.78 -14.08
C ARG A 33 -15.94 -8.75 -12.93
N CYS A 34 -15.09 -9.75 -13.12
CA CYS A 34 -14.76 -10.68 -12.03
C CYS A 34 -14.02 -10.03 -10.87
N PHE A 35 -13.10 -9.11 -11.14
CA PHE A 35 -12.45 -8.34 -10.09
C PHE A 35 -13.45 -7.52 -9.27
N ILE A 36 -14.38 -6.81 -9.94
CA ILE A 36 -15.40 -5.99 -9.26
C ILE A 36 -16.40 -6.86 -8.51
N THR A 37 -16.95 -7.91 -9.13
CA THR A 37 -17.91 -8.81 -8.47
C THR A 37 -17.27 -9.55 -7.30
N GLY A 38 -16.06 -10.07 -7.45
CA GLY A 38 -15.32 -10.72 -6.36
C GLY A 38 -15.12 -9.79 -5.17
N SER A 39 -14.68 -8.56 -5.44
CA SER A 39 -14.52 -7.54 -4.40
C SER A 39 -15.85 -7.18 -3.72
N ALA A 40 -16.98 -7.15 -4.45
CA ALA A 40 -18.29 -6.85 -3.89
C ALA A 40 -18.80 -7.97 -2.97
N VAL A 41 -18.56 -9.23 -3.36
CA VAL A 41 -18.85 -10.41 -2.55
C VAL A 41 -18.04 -10.37 -1.25
N MET A 42 -16.72 -10.10 -1.34
CA MET A 42 -15.85 -9.98 -0.17
C MET A 42 -16.32 -8.93 0.84
N GLN A 43 -16.92 -7.84 0.36
CA GLN A 43 -17.45 -6.77 1.21
C GLN A 43 -18.81 -7.12 1.83
N SER A 44 -19.54 -8.05 1.24
CA SER A 44 -20.92 -8.39 1.65
C SER A 44 -20.96 -9.58 2.62
N LEU A 45 -20.08 -10.56 2.47
CA LEU A 45 -20.09 -11.77 3.29
C LEU A 45 -19.01 -11.76 4.37
N SER A 46 -19.37 -12.24 5.57
CA SER A 46 -18.39 -12.55 6.61
C SER A 46 -17.45 -13.68 6.17
N THR A 47 -16.25 -13.75 6.76
CA THR A 47 -15.29 -14.83 6.50
C THR A 47 -15.89 -16.21 6.73
N ALA A 48 -16.68 -16.40 7.80
CA ALA A 48 -17.35 -17.67 8.07
C ALA A 48 -18.34 -18.05 6.96
N SER A 49 -19.18 -17.12 6.51
CA SER A 49 -20.16 -17.39 5.46
C SER A 49 -19.50 -17.58 4.10
N GLY A 50 -18.52 -16.76 3.74
CA GLY A 50 -17.82 -16.89 2.47
C GLY A 50 -16.95 -18.15 2.40
N ARG A 51 -16.34 -18.61 3.51
CA ARG A 51 -15.63 -19.90 3.52
C ARG A 51 -16.54 -21.10 3.26
N ARG A 52 -17.81 -21.04 3.72
CA ARG A 52 -18.81 -22.08 3.41
C ARG A 52 -19.18 -22.11 1.92
N LEU A 53 -19.10 -20.97 1.22
CA LEU A 53 -19.50 -20.85 -0.18
C LEU A 53 -18.32 -21.01 -1.17
N TYR A 54 -17.16 -20.47 -0.84
CA TYR A 54 -16.01 -20.33 -1.74
C TYR A 54 -14.76 -21.09 -1.24
N GLY A 55 -14.86 -21.78 -0.10
CA GLY A 55 -13.77 -22.60 0.43
C GLY A 55 -12.79 -21.86 1.35
N PRO A 56 -11.76 -22.56 1.87
CA PRO A 56 -10.96 -22.10 3.00
C PRO A 56 -10.10 -20.87 2.74
N LYS A 57 -9.80 -20.58 1.47
CA LYS A 57 -9.00 -19.41 1.04
C LYS A 57 -9.78 -18.10 1.11
N TYR A 58 -11.12 -18.15 1.21
CA TYR A 58 -11.93 -16.95 1.37
C TYR A 58 -11.62 -16.24 2.70
N ILE A 59 -11.45 -14.93 2.61
CA ILE A 59 -11.45 -13.97 3.72
C ILE A 59 -12.35 -12.79 3.32
N SER A 60 -13.09 -12.22 4.28
CA SER A 60 -13.86 -11.01 4.01
C SER A 60 -12.97 -9.78 3.87
N TYR A 61 -13.47 -8.77 3.17
CA TYR A 61 -12.73 -7.53 2.97
C TYR A 61 -12.50 -6.78 4.29
N ASP A 62 -13.48 -6.80 5.20
CA ASP A 62 -13.34 -6.13 6.51
C ASP A 62 -12.32 -6.82 7.43
N GLU A 63 -12.14 -8.15 7.30
CA GLU A 63 -11.08 -8.85 8.02
C GLU A 63 -9.69 -8.49 7.52
N LEU A 64 -9.54 -8.22 6.22
CA LEU A 64 -8.32 -7.64 5.67
C LEU A 64 -8.08 -6.21 6.21
N ILE A 65 -9.10 -5.35 6.24
CA ILE A 65 -8.97 -3.98 6.80
C ILE A 65 -8.52 -4.05 8.27
N VAL A 66 -9.14 -4.90 9.09
CA VAL A 66 -8.76 -5.04 10.50
C VAL A 66 -7.37 -5.68 10.65
N LYS A 67 -7.00 -6.64 9.80
CA LYS A 67 -5.64 -7.21 9.77
C LYS A 67 -4.59 -6.12 9.51
N HIS A 68 -4.88 -5.19 8.58
CA HIS A 68 -4.05 -4.00 8.34
C HIS A 68 -3.97 -3.09 9.57
N ALA A 69 -5.11 -2.77 10.18
CA ALA A 69 -5.15 -1.92 11.37
C ALA A 69 -4.39 -2.52 12.55
N VAL A 70 -4.47 -3.84 12.75
CA VAL A 70 -3.71 -4.57 13.78
C VAL A 70 -2.20 -4.43 13.54
N ALA A 71 -1.74 -4.55 12.29
CA ALA A 71 -0.32 -4.42 11.98
C ALA A 71 0.19 -3.00 12.25
N THR A 72 -0.57 -1.97 11.84
CA THR A 72 -0.21 -0.57 12.06
C THR A 72 -0.19 -0.19 13.54
N ASN A 73 -1.15 -0.68 14.33
CA ASN A 73 -1.37 -0.25 15.72
C ASN A 73 -0.76 -1.20 16.75
N ASP A 74 0.09 -2.15 16.33
CA ASP A 74 0.69 -3.13 17.24
C ASP A 74 1.52 -2.43 18.33
N PRO A 75 1.35 -2.78 19.62
CA PRO A 75 2.11 -2.15 20.71
C PRO A 75 3.63 -2.41 20.65
N ARG A 76 4.09 -3.38 19.87
CA ARG A 76 5.52 -3.62 19.59
C ARG A 76 6.09 -2.62 18.56
N GLY A 77 5.22 -1.80 17.97
CA GLY A 77 5.47 -0.86 16.89
C GLY A 77 4.96 -1.37 15.54
N ASP A 78 4.87 -0.48 14.55
CA ASP A 78 4.25 -0.73 13.25
C ASP A 78 4.88 -1.94 12.52
N GLN A 79 4.05 -2.95 12.25
CA GLN A 79 4.44 -4.22 11.66
C GLN A 79 4.28 -4.25 10.13
N GLY A 80 3.86 -3.15 9.50
CA GLY A 80 3.49 -3.09 8.08
C GLY A 80 4.06 -1.91 7.29
N HIS A 81 4.64 -0.88 7.93
CA HIS A 81 5.09 0.34 7.24
C HIS A 81 6.53 0.77 7.58
N ASN A 82 6.77 1.19 8.82
CA ASN A 82 7.95 1.96 9.20
C ASN A 82 9.21 1.08 9.36
N GLY A 83 9.71 0.48 8.28
CA GLY A 83 10.97 -0.26 8.28
C GLY A 83 10.98 -1.52 7.40
N PRO A 84 11.72 -2.57 7.80
CA PRO A 84 11.87 -3.79 7.02
C PRO A 84 10.57 -4.46 6.53
N PRO A 85 9.48 -4.51 7.32
CA PRO A 85 8.34 -5.37 7.00
C PRO A 85 7.45 -4.81 5.91
N PHE A 86 7.67 -3.57 5.44
CA PHE A 86 6.79 -2.87 4.50
C PHE A 86 6.35 -3.74 3.32
N MET A 87 7.30 -4.21 2.52
CA MET A 87 6.94 -4.98 1.32
C MET A 87 6.52 -6.41 1.60
N THR A 88 7.04 -7.04 2.65
CA THR A 88 6.66 -8.40 3.01
C THR A 88 5.22 -8.44 3.54
N PHE A 89 4.85 -7.52 4.44
CA PHE A 89 3.48 -7.38 4.92
C PHE A 89 2.49 -7.11 3.78
N HIS A 90 2.75 -6.10 2.93
CA HIS A 90 1.84 -5.74 1.84
C HIS A 90 1.75 -6.85 0.78
N ARG A 91 2.85 -7.56 0.49
CA ARG A 91 2.81 -8.75 -0.37
C ARG A 91 1.92 -9.84 0.21
N ALA A 92 2.03 -10.15 1.50
CA ALA A 92 1.17 -11.13 2.15
C ALA A 92 -0.31 -10.71 2.13
N PHE A 93 -0.60 -9.43 2.39
CA PHE A 93 -1.93 -8.85 2.28
C PHE A 93 -2.51 -9.05 0.87
N LEU A 94 -1.75 -8.68 -0.16
CA LEU A 94 -2.21 -8.79 -1.55
C LEU A 94 -2.43 -10.23 -1.98
N LEU A 95 -1.59 -11.16 -1.51
CA LEU A 95 -1.77 -12.58 -1.78
C LEU A 95 -3.03 -13.12 -1.12
N GLU A 96 -3.29 -12.80 0.14
CA GLU A 96 -4.52 -13.23 0.82
C GLU A 96 -5.79 -12.65 0.16
N LEU A 97 -5.73 -11.38 -0.27
CA LEU A 97 -6.78 -10.76 -1.08
C LEU A 97 -6.98 -11.47 -2.42
N GLU A 98 -5.90 -11.73 -3.15
CA GLU A 98 -5.91 -12.38 -4.47
C GLU A 98 -6.47 -13.81 -4.39
N GLU A 99 -6.07 -14.58 -3.38
CA GLU A 99 -6.61 -15.93 -3.12
C GLU A 99 -8.13 -15.89 -2.85
N SER A 100 -8.60 -14.94 -2.06
CA SER A 100 -10.04 -14.78 -1.79
C SER A 100 -10.82 -14.38 -3.04
N LEU A 101 -10.29 -13.46 -3.84
CA LEU A 101 -10.90 -13.05 -5.11
C LEU A 101 -10.97 -14.21 -6.13
N LEU A 102 -9.90 -15.01 -6.23
CA LEU A 102 -9.86 -16.17 -7.11
C LEU A 102 -10.78 -17.31 -6.65
N ALA A 103 -10.97 -17.47 -5.34
CA ALA A 103 -11.95 -18.40 -4.80
C ALA A 103 -13.39 -18.05 -5.23
N ILE A 104 -13.67 -16.76 -5.46
CA ILE A 104 -14.99 -16.26 -5.90
C ILE A 104 -15.11 -16.27 -7.43
N CYS A 105 -14.14 -15.69 -8.14
CA CYS A 105 -14.08 -15.73 -9.59
C CYS A 105 -12.66 -16.03 -10.11
N PRO A 106 -12.37 -17.31 -10.47
CA PRO A 106 -11.09 -17.72 -11.06
C PRO A 106 -10.77 -17.05 -12.41
N ASP A 107 -11.78 -16.50 -13.10
CA ASP A 107 -11.56 -15.80 -14.37
C ASP A 107 -10.90 -14.44 -14.23
N MET A 108 -10.78 -13.89 -13.02
CA MET A 108 -9.92 -12.74 -12.76
C MET A 108 -8.45 -13.02 -13.12
N LYS A 109 -8.01 -14.29 -13.05
CA LYS A 109 -6.64 -14.80 -13.27
C LYS A 109 -5.61 -14.32 -12.24
N ALA A 110 -5.56 -13.03 -11.94
CA ALA A 110 -4.66 -12.42 -10.97
C ALA A 110 -5.16 -11.03 -10.56
N LEU A 111 -4.75 -10.53 -9.40
CA LEU A 111 -5.06 -9.18 -8.94
C LEU A 111 -4.46 -8.14 -9.92
N PRO A 112 -5.24 -7.18 -10.44
CA PRO A 112 -4.68 -6.15 -11.31
C PRO A 112 -3.84 -5.14 -10.55
N TYR A 113 -3.00 -4.41 -11.27
CA TYR A 113 -2.23 -3.28 -10.74
C TYR A 113 -2.56 -1.99 -11.48
N TRP A 114 -2.29 -0.86 -10.81
CA TRP A 114 -2.43 0.48 -11.39
C TRP A 114 -1.05 1.06 -11.73
N ASP A 115 -0.79 1.24 -13.03
CA ASP A 115 0.41 1.95 -13.48
C ASP A 115 0.21 3.47 -13.39
N LEU A 116 0.79 4.07 -12.34
CA LEU A 116 0.72 5.51 -12.06
C LEU A 116 1.27 6.36 -13.21
N THR A 117 2.24 5.83 -13.97
CA THR A 117 2.89 6.60 -15.04
C THR A 117 1.94 6.88 -16.21
N LEU A 118 0.89 6.08 -16.36
CA LEU A 118 -0.10 6.25 -17.42
C LEU A 118 -1.12 7.36 -17.12
N ASP A 119 -1.29 7.74 -15.85
CA ASP A 119 -2.12 8.89 -15.44
C ASP A 119 -1.29 10.15 -15.15
N ASN A 120 0.01 10.14 -15.49
CA ASN A 120 0.86 11.31 -15.33
C ASN A 120 0.29 12.50 -16.12
N PRO A 121 0.14 13.70 -15.52
CA PRO A 121 -0.51 14.83 -16.17
C PRO A 121 0.26 15.46 -17.33
N ILE A 122 1.52 15.11 -17.52
CA ILE A 122 2.37 15.62 -18.61
C ILE A 122 2.55 14.56 -19.71
N THR A 123 2.85 13.31 -19.33
CA THR A 123 3.26 12.26 -20.27
C THR A 123 2.35 11.04 -20.28
N GLY A 124 1.34 11.00 -19.40
CA GLY A 124 0.49 9.85 -19.19
C GLY A 124 -0.47 9.63 -20.34
N LYS A 125 -0.46 8.43 -20.91
CA LYS A 125 -1.34 8.01 -22.01
C LYS A 125 -2.84 8.18 -21.68
N TYR A 126 -3.22 7.99 -20.42
CA TYR A 126 -4.62 8.00 -19.99
C TYR A 126 -5.03 9.30 -19.30
N TRP A 127 -4.10 10.22 -19.06
CA TRP A 127 -4.41 11.51 -18.45
C TRP A 127 -5.49 12.26 -19.24
N ASN A 128 -6.52 12.75 -18.52
CA ASN A 128 -7.66 13.46 -19.10
C ASN A 128 -8.38 12.70 -20.23
N THR A 129 -8.37 11.36 -20.17
CA THR A 129 -9.13 10.50 -21.09
C THR A 129 -10.23 9.75 -20.32
N PRO A 130 -11.23 9.17 -21.02
CA PRO A 130 -12.20 8.27 -20.39
C PRO A 130 -11.59 7.02 -19.73
N ASN A 131 -10.32 6.71 -19.98
CA ASN A 131 -9.58 5.61 -19.37
C ASN A 131 -8.69 6.05 -18.18
N ALA A 132 -8.71 7.32 -17.78
CA ALA A 132 -8.05 7.76 -16.56
C ALA A 132 -8.61 7.02 -15.34
N ILE A 133 -7.76 6.78 -14.32
CA ILE A 133 -8.17 6.03 -13.13
C ILE A 133 -9.29 6.72 -12.33
N MET A 134 -9.30 8.06 -12.30
CA MET A 134 -10.29 8.88 -11.59
C MET A 134 -11.50 9.21 -12.46
N THR A 135 -12.17 8.17 -12.95
CA THR A 135 -13.39 8.26 -13.78
C THR A 135 -14.48 7.34 -13.26
N GLU A 136 -15.73 7.54 -13.68
CA GLU A 136 -16.87 6.68 -13.34
C GLU A 136 -16.63 5.20 -13.68
N LYS A 137 -15.82 4.93 -14.71
CA LYS A 137 -15.46 3.57 -15.08
C LYS A 137 -14.64 2.85 -14.00
N TYR A 138 -13.87 3.58 -13.19
CA TYR A 138 -12.99 3.00 -12.18
C TYR A 138 -13.23 3.67 -10.82
N ALA A 139 -12.35 4.58 -10.37
CA ALA A 139 -12.33 5.06 -8.99
C ALA A 139 -13.33 6.17 -8.68
N GLY A 140 -13.98 6.76 -9.68
CA GLY A 140 -14.80 7.95 -9.52
C GLY A 140 -13.96 9.22 -9.42
N ALA A 141 -14.59 10.31 -9.00
CA ALA A 141 -13.95 11.61 -8.84
C ALA A 141 -12.77 11.56 -7.84
N GLN A 142 -11.73 12.36 -8.12
CA GLN A 142 -10.55 12.50 -7.27
C GLN A 142 -10.92 12.96 -5.85
N ASP A 143 -11.74 14.00 -5.75
CA ASP A 143 -12.24 14.53 -4.48
C ASP A 143 -13.64 13.97 -4.21
N GLY A 144 -13.95 13.68 -2.94
CA GLY A 144 -15.28 13.29 -2.52
C GLY A 144 -16.28 14.44 -2.60
N ASN A 145 -17.57 14.12 -2.58
CA ASN A 145 -18.62 15.11 -2.74
C ASN A 145 -18.85 15.90 -1.43
N ALA A 146 -18.71 17.22 -1.51
CA ALA A 146 -18.83 18.12 -0.37
C ALA A 146 -20.22 18.11 0.29
N LEU A 147 -21.30 17.87 -0.47
CA LEU A 147 -22.68 17.81 0.04
C LEU A 147 -22.93 16.60 0.94
N VAL A 148 -22.07 15.57 0.85
CA VAL A 148 -22.10 14.37 1.71
C VAL A 148 -20.83 14.26 2.53
N GLY A 149 -20.25 15.40 2.93
CA GLY A 149 -19.10 15.43 3.84
C GLY A 149 -17.85 14.78 3.27
N SER A 150 -17.55 15.00 1.99
CA SER A 150 -16.44 14.39 1.25
C SER A 150 -16.59 12.88 1.00
N GLY A 151 -17.83 12.35 1.05
CA GLY A 151 -18.12 10.97 0.70
C GLY A 151 -17.91 10.66 -0.78
N VAL A 152 -17.41 9.46 -1.09
CA VAL A 152 -17.25 8.96 -2.46
C VAL A 152 -18.59 8.48 -3.00
N ILE A 153 -19.13 9.18 -4.01
CA ILE A 153 -20.45 8.89 -4.60
C ILE A 153 -20.41 8.60 -6.11
N THR A 154 -19.21 8.44 -6.66
CA THR A 154 -18.95 8.17 -8.08
C THR A 154 -17.96 7.02 -8.20
N GLY A 155 -17.87 6.42 -9.39
CA GLY A 155 -17.05 5.23 -9.64
C GLY A 155 -17.70 3.92 -9.22
N VAL A 156 -17.00 2.82 -9.46
CA VAL A 156 -17.52 1.45 -9.22
C VAL A 156 -17.73 1.12 -7.74
N TRP A 157 -17.23 1.95 -6.84
CA TRP A 157 -17.41 1.84 -5.39
C TRP A 157 -18.09 3.07 -4.77
N ALA A 158 -18.86 3.81 -5.57
CA ALA A 158 -19.75 4.84 -5.06
C ALA A 158 -20.58 4.33 -3.88
N TRP A 159 -20.77 5.16 -2.87
CA TRP A 159 -21.60 4.88 -1.69
C TRP A 159 -21.12 3.74 -0.79
N ARG A 160 -19.85 3.31 -0.94
CA ARG A 160 -19.25 2.34 -0.02
C ARG A 160 -19.31 2.85 1.41
N GLN A 161 -20.04 2.11 2.25
CA GLN A 161 -20.13 2.38 3.68
C GLN A 161 -18.82 2.01 4.37
N VAL A 162 -18.39 2.72 5.40
CA VAL A 162 -17.41 2.23 6.37
C VAL A 162 -18.18 1.50 7.48
N LYS A 163 -17.85 0.23 7.73
CA LYS A 163 -18.61 -0.57 8.69
C LYS A 163 -18.34 -0.11 10.12
N ARG A 164 -19.27 -0.41 11.02
CA ARG A 164 -19.03 -0.31 12.46
C ARG A 164 -18.11 -1.43 12.92
N PHE A 165 -17.20 -1.11 13.83
CA PHE A 165 -16.42 -2.12 14.53
C PHE A 165 -17.29 -2.78 15.59
N ILE A 166 -17.49 -4.10 15.50
CA ILE A 166 -18.30 -4.89 16.43
C ILE A 166 -17.35 -5.79 17.25
N PRO A 167 -17.02 -5.43 18.50
CA PRO A 167 -16.02 -6.14 19.29
C PRO A 167 -16.25 -7.65 19.41
N GLN A 168 -17.50 -8.07 19.47
CA GLN A 168 -17.92 -9.47 19.62
C GLN A 168 -17.51 -10.37 18.44
N GLN A 169 -17.14 -9.77 17.29
CA GLN A 169 -16.68 -10.50 16.12
C GLN A 169 -15.19 -10.83 16.15
N TRP A 170 -14.43 -10.30 17.12
CA TRP A 170 -12.97 -10.35 17.14
C TRP A 170 -12.42 -11.11 18.34
N SER A 171 -11.25 -11.73 18.14
CA SER A 171 -10.57 -12.44 19.22
C SER A 171 -10.06 -11.46 20.29
N PRO A 172 -9.90 -11.91 21.56
CA PRO A 172 -9.29 -11.09 22.60
C PRO A 172 -7.90 -10.56 22.25
N LYS A 173 -7.16 -11.26 21.37
CA LYS A 173 -5.84 -10.85 20.91
C LYS A 173 -5.91 -9.61 20.01
N ILE A 174 -6.87 -9.58 19.07
CA ILE A 174 -7.10 -8.44 18.18
C ILE A 174 -7.64 -7.24 18.97
N LEU A 175 -8.58 -7.47 19.89
CA LEU A 175 -9.20 -6.41 20.70
C LEU A 175 -8.22 -5.65 21.59
N LYS A 176 -7.08 -6.26 21.95
CA LYS A 176 -6.00 -5.58 22.68
C LYS A 176 -5.23 -4.57 21.83
N VAL A 177 -5.29 -4.69 20.51
CA VAL A 177 -4.53 -3.88 19.56
C VAL A 177 -5.42 -2.87 18.84
N TYR A 178 -6.64 -3.27 18.47
CA TYR A 178 -7.52 -2.44 17.66
C TYR A 178 -8.99 -2.58 18.07
N ASN A 179 -9.68 -1.44 18.22
CA ASN A 179 -11.08 -1.37 18.66
C ASN A 179 -11.92 -0.34 17.88
N GLY A 180 -11.54 -0.03 16.64
CA GLY A 180 -12.17 1.02 15.83
C GLY A 180 -11.78 2.44 16.23
N SER A 181 -12.36 3.42 15.54
CA SER A 181 -12.19 4.84 15.87
C SER A 181 -13.09 5.28 17.03
N ALA A 182 -12.91 6.53 17.49
CA ALA A 182 -13.75 7.15 18.52
C ALA A 182 -15.27 7.14 18.21
N TYR A 183 -15.66 6.97 16.95
CA TYR A 183 -17.07 6.89 16.52
C TYR A 183 -17.55 5.44 16.30
N GLY A 184 -16.73 4.45 16.63
CA GLY A 184 -17.03 3.03 16.47
C GLY A 184 -17.06 2.59 15.01
N LEU A 185 -16.39 3.31 14.11
CA LEU A 185 -16.18 2.90 12.72
C LEU A 185 -14.88 2.13 12.57
N VAL A 186 -14.78 1.26 11.57
CA VAL A 186 -13.51 0.62 11.17
C VAL A 186 -12.62 1.68 10.50
N ARG A 187 -12.08 2.58 11.31
CA ARG A 187 -11.11 3.62 10.98
C ARG A 187 -9.94 3.60 11.95
N GLY A 188 -8.85 4.27 11.64
CA GLY A 188 -7.71 4.42 12.53
C GLY A 188 -8.14 5.01 13.89
N PRO A 189 -7.48 4.62 15.00
CA PRO A 189 -7.88 5.09 16.33
C PRO A 189 -7.87 6.61 16.49
N THR A 190 -6.97 7.30 15.77
CA THR A 190 -6.85 8.77 15.77
C THR A 190 -7.72 9.47 14.72
N ASN A 191 -8.34 8.71 13.81
CA ASN A 191 -9.18 9.28 12.76
C ASN A 191 -10.58 9.62 13.32
N THR A 192 -10.89 10.90 13.44
CA THR A 192 -12.16 11.40 13.97
C THR A 192 -13.19 11.68 12.85
N ASN A 193 -12.98 11.15 11.65
CA ASN A 193 -13.98 11.19 10.60
C ASN A 193 -15.16 10.29 10.96
N TYR A 194 -16.35 10.89 11.16
CA TYR A 194 -17.59 10.20 11.52
C TYR A 194 -18.47 9.87 10.31
N ASN A 195 -18.05 10.23 9.09
CA ASN A 195 -18.84 9.99 7.88
C ASN A 195 -19.03 8.47 7.67
N PRO A 196 -20.27 7.96 7.52
CA PRO A 196 -20.49 6.54 7.31
C PRO A 196 -20.03 6.05 5.93
N LEU A 197 -19.65 6.94 5.01
CA LEU A 197 -19.10 6.59 3.71
C LEU A 197 -17.57 6.61 3.72
N VAL A 198 -16.96 5.90 2.78
CA VAL A 198 -15.57 6.16 2.37
C VAL A 198 -15.45 7.59 1.88
N THR A 199 -14.37 8.26 2.27
CA THR A 199 -14.15 9.69 2.08
C THR A 199 -12.82 10.00 1.40
N ARG A 200 -12.85 11.05 0.56
CA ARG A 200 -11.69 11.68 -0.05
C ARG A 200 -11.78 13.19 0.14
N TYR A 201 -10.91 13.78 0.93
CA TYR A 201 -10.93 15.24 1.14
C TYR A 201 -10.30 15.98 -0.04
N PRO A 202 -10.67 17.25 -0.26
CA PRO A 202 -10.15 18.04 -1.37
C PRO A 202 -8.62 18.08 -1.39
N THR A 203 -8.04 17.65 -2.51
CA THR A 203 -6.59 17.72 -2.76
C THR A 203 -6.04 19.15 -2.75
N ALA A 204 -6.89 20.14 -3.02
CA ALA A 204 -6.55 21.56 -2.90
C ALA A 204 -6.15 21.96 -1.46
N ASN A 205 -6.68 21.28 -0.45
CA ASN A 205 -6.31 21.49 0.95
C ASN A 205 -4.84 21.12 1.17
N LEU A 206 -4.46 19.95 0.67
CA LEU A 206 -3.08 19.47 0.77
C LEU A 206 -2.12 20.37 -0.03
N ALA A 207 -2.53 20.84 -1.22
CA ALA A 207 -1.78 21.81 -2.00
C ALA A 207 -1.58 23.15 -1.24
N THR A 208 -2.61 23.60 -0.53
CA THR A 208 -2.57 24.83 0.28
C THR A 208 -1.59 24.67 1.44
N ILE A 209 -1.60 23.53 2.12
CA ILE A 209 -0.67 23.22 3.22
C ILE A 209 0.77 23.19 2.74
N ILE A 210 1.03 22.53 1.60
CA ILE A 210 2.36 22.48 0.99
C ILE A 210 2.84 23.88 0.62
N LYS A 211 1.96 24.71 0.02
CA LYS A 211 2.29 26.07 -0.43
C LYS A 211 2.46 27.06 0.73
N ALA A 212 1.64 26.99 1.77
CA ALA A 212 1.64 27.93 2.90
C ALA A 212 2.92 27.86 3.74
N GLY A 213 3.76 26.84 3.55
CA GLY A 213 5.01 26.72 4.28
C GLY A 213 6.27 27.19 3.57
N ASN A 214 6.22 27.79 2.37
CA ASN A 214 7.40 27.93 1.48
C ASN A 214 8.11 26.56 1.31
N GLU A 215 9.33 26.47 0.77
CA GLU A 215 10.07 25.20 0.69
C GLU A 215 10.18 24.46 2.06
N SER A 216 9.93 25.16 3.17
CA SER A 216 9.75 24.67 4.54
C SER A 216 8.32 24.18 4.93
N GLY A 217 7.38 24.04 3.99
CA GLY A 217 6.05 23.48 4.26
C GLY A 217 6.07 21.97 4.37
N ILE A 218 6.92 21.34 3.58
CA ILE A 218 7.22 19.93 3.70
C ILE A 218 7.94 19.67 5.01
N SER A 219 8.87 20.52 5.47
CA SER A 219 9.50 20.40 6.81
C SER A 219 8.51 20.48 7.99
N LYS A 220 7.25 20.85 7.74
CA LYS A 220 6.18 20.76 8.74
C LYS A 220 5.41 19.44 8.70
N LEU A 221 5.61 18.59 7.67
CA LEU A 221 5.11 17.22 7.69
C LEU A 221 5.86 16.45 8.78
N PRO A 222 5.20 15.55 9.53
CA PRO A 222 5.74 15.00 10.78
C PRO A 222 7.13 14.35 10.61
N PHE A 223 7.41 13.85 9.42
CA PHE A 223 8.59 13.09 9.03
C PHE A 223 9.71 13.92 8.36
N ALA A 224 9.43 15.16 7.95
CA ALA A 224 10.36 15.90 7.10
C ALA A 224 11.51 16.55 7.88
N ASN A 225 11.35 16.78 9.19
CA ASN A 225 12.45 17.22 10.06
C ASN A 225 13.42 16.07 10.39
N GLU A 226 13.00 14.81 10.20
CA GLU A 226 13.83 13.63 10.50
C GLU A 226 14.71 13.18 9.33
N VAL A 227 14.49 13.79 8.16
CA VAL A 227 15.01 13.37 6.86
C VAL A 227 15.52 14.64 6.18
N ALA A 228 16.76 15.04 6.46
CA ALA A 228 17.43 16.19 5.85
C ALA A 228 17.72 15.95 4.35
N VAL A 229 16.69 15.67 3.58
CA VAL A 229 16.73 15.26 2.18
C VAL A 229 16.04 16.36 1.37
N PRO A 230 16.68 16.94 0.35
CA PRO A 230 16.03 17.89 -0.53
C PRO A 230 14.85 17.21 -1.22
N PHE A 231 13.66 17.50 -0.72
CA PHE A 231 12.40 17.07 -1.29
C PHE A 231 12.22 17.87 -2.57
N SER A 232 12.65 17.35 -3.73
CA SER A 232 12.24 17.97 -4.99
C SER A 232 10.74 17.72 -5.11
N ALA A 233 9.90 18.67 -4.70
CA ALA A 233 8.43 18.61 -4.78
C ALA A 233 7.88 18.48 -6.22
N ASN A 234 8.71 18.03 -7.16
CA ASN A 234 8.40 17.80 -8.55
C ASN A 234 7.26 16.79 -8.74
N TRP A 235 6.91 15.97 -7.73
CA TRP A 235 5.80 14.98 -7.73
C TRP A 235 4.41 15.58 -7.56
N LEU A 236 4.31 16.82 -7.11
CA LEU A 236 3.08 17.46 -6.69
C LEU A 236 2.89 18.73 -7.52
N ILE A 237 2.51 18.54 -8.78
CA ILE A 237 2.15 19.68 -9.62
C ILE A 237 0.77 20.13 -9.18
N THR A 238 0.66 21.38 -8.75
CA THR A 238 -0.64 22.03 -8.62
C THR A 238 -1.15 22.36 -10.01
N GLN A 239 -2.06 21.56 -10.55
CA GLN A 239 -2.77 21.91 -11.78
C GLN A 239 -4.14 22.48 -11.40
N GLY A 240 -4.40 23.73 -11.80
CA GLY A 240 -5.65 24.43 -11.45
C GLY A 240 -5.91 24.55 -9.95
N GLY A 241 -4.85 24.59 -9.12
CA GLY A 241 -4.95 24.67 -7.66
C GLY A 241 -5.20 23.33 -6.93
N LYS A 242 -5.29 22.20 -7.66
CA LYS A 242 -5.42 20.85 -7.08
C LYS A 242 -4.12 20.08 -7.18
N LEU A 243 -3.93 19.16 -6.23
CA LEU A 243 -2.81 18.24 -6.24
C LEU A 243 -3.04 17.14 -7.28
N ALA A 244 -2.23 17.10 -8.34
CA ALA A 244 -2.25 16.01 -9.31
C ALA A 244 -1.14 14.98 -8.98
N LEU A 245 -1.43 13.70 -9.20
CA LEU A 245 -0.43 12.65 -9.09
C LEU A 245 0.58 12.75 -10.25
N TYR A 246 1.71 13.40 -10.03
CA TYR A 246 2.80 13.42 -10.99
C TYR A 246 3.85 12.36 -10.63
N TYR A 247 3.83 11.26 -11.36
CA TYR A 247 4.85 10.21 -11.24
C TYR A 247 5.52 9.96 -12.60
N PRO A 248 6.69 10.57 -12.88
CA PRO A 248 7.34 10.46 -14.17
C PRO A 248 8.01 9.09 -14.33
N VAL A 249 8.06 8.58 -15.56
CA VAL A 249 8.68 7.28 -15.90
C VAL A 249 10.13 7.21 -15.42
N GLN A 250 10.88 8.32 -15.41
CA GLN A 250 12.25 8.33 -14.91
C GLN A 250 12.34 7.98 -13.42
N ASN A 251 11.37 8.40 -12.60
CA ASN A 251 11.34 8.04 -11.18
C ASN A 251 11.05 6.56 -10.99
N TYR A 252 10.12 6.03 -11.79
CA TYR A 252 9.85 4.60 -11.84
C TYR A 252 11.12 3.81 -12.17
N LEU A 253 11.82 4.17 -13.26
CA LEU A 253 13.04 3.49 -13.70
C LEU A 253 14.18 3.58 -12.66
N ARG A 254 14.28 4.70 -11.93
CA ARG A 254 15.27 4.84 -10.85
C ARG A 254 15.03 3.81 -9.75
N CYS A 255 13.79 3.60 -9.31
CA CYS A 255 13.47 2.58 -8.30
C CYS A 255 13.74 1.13 -8.77
N LEU A 256 13.96 0.89 -10.07
CA LEU A 256 14.26 -0.44 -10.60
C LEU A 256 15.75 -0.73 -10.74
N ASP A 257 16.62 0.26 -10.54
CA ASP A 257 18.07 0.11 -10.72
C ASP A 257 18.74 -0.32 -9.41
N PRO A 258 19.27 -1.56 -9.31
CA PRO A 258 19.94 -2.03 -8.11
C PRO A 258 21.26 -1.31 -7.81
N LYS A 259 21.83 -0.55 -8.77
CA LYS A 259 22.99 0.32 -8.49
C LYS A 259 22.60 1.51 -7.62
N ASN A 260 21.36 1.99 -7.80
CA ASN A 260 20.79 3.10 -7.03
C ASN A 260 20.25 2.66 -5.67
N TYR A 261 19.84 1.39 -5.58
CA TYR A 261 19.21 0.79 -4.41
C TYR A 261 19.75 -0.65 -4.23
N PRO A 262 20.89 -0.81 -3.56
CA PRO A 262 21.62 -2.08 -3.52
C PRO A 262 20.99 -3.16 -2.65
N ASP A 263 20.06 -2.80 -1.76
CA ASP A 263 19.46 -3.71 -0.79
C ASP A 263 17.98 -3.38 -0.52
N TRP A 264 17.35 -4.24 0.28
CA TRP A 264 15.93 -4.16 0.63
C TRP A 264 15.56 -2.83 1.28
N MET A 265 16.40 -2.34 2.19
CA MET A 265 16.13 -1.12 2.96
C MET A 265 16.27 0.13 2.10
N SER A 266 17.33 0.21 1.28
CA SER A 266 17.50 1.29 0.32
C SER A 266 16.39 1.31 -0.73
N TRP A 267 15.95 0.16 -1.24
CA TRP A 267 14.79 0.10 -2.14
C TRP A 267 13.51 0.57 -1.44
N GLY A 268 13.31 0.17 -0.18
CA GLY A 268 12.23 0.67 0.67
C GLY A 268 12.16 2.20 0.67
N PHE A 269 13.30 2.88 0.79
CA PHE A 269 13.36 4.35 0.74
C PHE A 269 12.92 4.94 -0.62
N CYS A 270 13.17 4.25 -1.73
CA CYS A 270 12.65 4.69 -3.03
C CYS A 270 11.12 4.76 -3.04
N CYS A 271 10.51 3.80 -2.33
CA CYS A 271 9.08 3.60 -2.25
C CYS A 271 8.41 4.51 -1.22
N ASP A 272 8.93 4.51 0.01
CA ASP A 272 8.37 5.24 1.14
C ASP A 272 9.46 5.89 2.00
N LEU A 273 9.25 7.15 2.34
CA LEU A 273 10.09 7.92 3.23
C LEU A 273 10.02 7.45 4.68
N THR A 274 8.91 6.82 5.08
CA THR A 274 8.68 6.36 6.47
C THR A 274 9.69 5.30 6.89
N ILE A 275 10.33 4.62 5.93
CA ILE A 275 11.47 3.73 6.15
C ILE A 275 12.60 4.41 6.94
N LEU A 276 12.78 5.73 6.78
CA LEU A 276 13.80 6.48 7.53
C LEU A 276 13.41 6.79 8.98
N MET A 277 12.11 6.81 9.32
CA MET A 277 11.67 7.17 10.68
C MET A 277 12.23 6.20 11.71
N ASN A 278 12.31 4.93 11.34
CA ASN A 278 12.86 3.88 12.17
C ASN A 278 14.28 3.47 11.75
N ALA A 279 15.03 4.27 11.00
CA ALA A 279 16.41 3.93 10.66
C ALA A 279 17.30 3.89 11.94
N PRO A 280 18.20 2.91 12.12
CA PRO A 280 18.93 2.70 13.37
C PRO A 280 19.84 3.87 13.78
N SER A 281 20.36 4.62 12.80
CA SER A 281 21.27 5.74 13.04
C SER A 281 21.17 6.78 11.91
N SER A 282 21.71 7.98 12.15
CA SER A 282 21.87 8.99 11.09
C SER A 282 22.76 8.53 9.93
N VAL A 283 23.72 7.65 10.21
CA VAL A 283 24.58 7.03 9.18
C VAL A 283 23.79 6.03 8.33
N ASP A 284 22.84 5.30 8.90
CA ASP A 284 21.99 4.39 8.12
C ASP A 284 20.99 5.17 7.27
N LYS A 285 20.47 6.29 7.78
CA LYS A 285 19.66 7.22 6.98
C LYS A 285 20.38 7.65 5.70
N THR A 286 21.67 8.01 5.79
CA THR A 286 22.44 8.44 4.60
C THR A 286 22.75 7.29 3.63
N LYS A 287 22.86 6.05 4.09
CA LYS A 287 23.01 4.87 3.21
C LYS A 287 21.78 4.61 2.35
N TYR A 288 20.59 4.83 2.91
CA TYR A 288 19.33 4.60 2.19
C TYR A 288 19.00 5.72 1.20
N ILE A 289 19.49 6.93 1.47
CA ILE A 289 19.34 8.07 0.57
C ILE A 289 20.19 7.86 -0.68
N ASN A 290 19.53 7.83 -1.84
CA ASN A 290 20.23 7.72 -3.11
C ASN A 290 21.21 8.92 -3.29
N PRO A 291 22.50 8.70 -3.56
CA PRO A 291 23.50 9.76 -3.59
C PRO A 291 23.35 10.72 -4.78
N VAL A 292 22.67 10.28 -5.84
CA VAL A 292 22.47 11.04 -7.08
C VAL A 292 21.17 11.84 -7.03
N VAL A 293 20.06 11.19 -6.67
CA VAL A 293 18.71 11.76 -6.68
C VAL A 293 18.46 12.56 -5.41
N LYS A 294 19.06 12.15 -4.28
CA LYS A 294 18.88 12.75 -2.95
C LYS A 294 17.41 13.05 -2.63
N ALA A 295 16.51 12.18 -3.05
CA ALA A 295 15.07 12.29 -2.83
C ALA A 295 14.41 10.89 -2.95
N THR A 296 13.35 10.66 -2.18
CA THR A 296 12.44 9.52 -2.40
C THR A 296 11.52 9.81 -3.57
N THR A 297 11.05 8.79 -4.28
CA THR A 297 10.09 9.01 -5.38
C THR A 297 8.64 9.13 -4.89
N LEU A 298 8.38 8.90 -3.60
CA LEU A 298 7.05 8.82 -2.99
C LEU A 298 6.11 7.85 -3.71
N LEU A 299 6.68 6.79 -4.29
CA LEU A 299 5.92 5.82 -5.07
C LEU A 299 4.76 5.26 -4.24
N HIS A 300 4.93 5.03 -2.93
CA HIS A 300 3.87 4.61 -2.01
C HIS A 300 3.02 5.78 -1.49
N ALA A 301 3.64 6.73 -0.78
CA ALA A 301 2.93 7.75 0.01
C ALA A 301 2.15 8.75 -0.86
N GLY A 302 2.63 9.06 -2.07
CA GLY A 302 1.99 10.03 -2.97
C GLY A 302 0.54 9.67 -3.33
N PRO A 303 0.28 8.45 -3.85
CA PRO A 303 -1.08 7.96 -4.09
C PRO A 303 -1.99 7.92 -2.86
N HIS A 304 -1.47 7.58 -1.67
CA HIS A 304 -2.23 7.65 -0.42
C HIS A 304 -2.71 9.08 -0.14
N TRP A 305 -1.80 10.06 -0.24
CA TRP A 305 -2.11 11.45 0.05
C TRP A 305 -3.03 12.09 -0.99
N THR A 306 -2.78 11.83 -2.27
CA THR A 306 -3.56 12.41 -3.36
C THR A 306 -4.96 11.81 -3.42
N THR A 307 -5.13 10.52 -3.13
CA THR A 307 -6.46 9.88 -3.13
C THR A 307 -7.24 10.20 -1.86
N GLY A 308 -6.62 10.13 -0.68
CA GLY A 308 -7.33 10.32 0.59
C GLY A 308 -7.56 11.79 0.93
N GLY A 309 -6.59 12.65 0.63
CA GLY A 309 -6.62 14.06 1.00
C GLY A 309 -6.68 14.31 2.52
N MET A 310 -6.75 15.59 2.89
CA MET A 310 -6.86 16.02 4.29
C MET A 310 -7.79 17.22 4.44
N SER A 311 -8.52 17.31 5.56
CA SER A 311 -9.34 18.49 5.87
C SER A 311 -8.48 19.67 6.38
N LEU A 312 -8.88 20.90 6.04
CA LEU A 312 -8.29 22.14 6.61
C LEU A 312 -8.94 22.58 7.92
N THR A 313 -10.14 22.09 8.23
CA THR A 313 -10.99 22.68 9.28
C THR A 313 -10.57 22.33 10.72
N ASP A 314 -9.55 21.49 10.90
CA ASP A 314 -9.08 21.05 12.21
C ASP A 314 -7.57 21.24 12.44
N SER A 315 -6.88 21.99 11.55
CA SER A 315 -5.52 22.46 11.84
C SER A 315 -5.58 23.65 12.80
N LYS A 316 -5.95 23.42 14.06
CA LYS A 316 -5.80 24.45 15.10
C LYS A 316 -4.31 24.76 15.30
N THR A 317 -3.84 25.84 14.67
CA THR A 317 -2.95 26.83 15.28
C THR A 317 -1.60 26.41 15.86
N THR A 318 -0.96 25.31 15.45
CA THR A 318 0.47 25.11 15.72
C THR A 318 1.17 24.63 14.46
N GLY A 319 2.26 25.30 14.09
CA GLY A 319 3.01 25.10 12.85
C GLY A 319 3.79 23.79 12.74
N GLY A 320 3.23 22.66 13.17
CA GLY A 320 3.75 21.31 12.98
C GLY A 320 2.61 20.33 12.74
N MET A 321 2.65 19.58 11.64
CA MET A 321 1.70 18.50 11.38
C MET A 321 2.20 17.25 12.10
N SER A 322 1.43 16.74 13.06
CA SER A 322 1.53 15.34 13.48
C SER A 322 0.35 14.58 12.89
N LEU A 323 0.57 13.36 12.39
CA LEU A 323 -0.53 12.42 12.06
C LEU A 323 -1.43 12.16 13.28
N ALA A 324 -0.93 12.42 14.49
CA ALA A 324 -1.70 12.34 15.72
C ALA A 324 -2.68 13.53 15.93
N ASP A 325 -2.47 14.66 15.23
CA ASP A 325 -3.25 15.90 15.41
C ASP A 325 -4.27 16.14 14.29
N SER A 326 -4.14 15.47 13.13
CA SER A 326 -5.09 15.60 12.02
C SER A 326 -6.35 14.78 12.27
N LYS A 327 -7.36 15.42 12.86
CA LYS A 327 -8.61 14.78 13.28
C LYS A 327 -9.50 14.30 12.11
N SER A 328 -9.42 14.89 10.92
CA SER A 328 -10.26 14.50 9.77
C SER A 328 -9.43 14.28 8.49
N ILE A 329 -9.05 13.02 8.26
CA ILE A 329 -8.33 12.55 7.07
C ILE A 329 -9.20 11.57 6.28
N GLY A 330 -8.97 11.50 4.96
CA GLY A 330 -9.72 10.57 4.11
C GLY A 330 -9.21 9.15 4.26
N ASP A 331 -10.01 8.19 3.82
CA ASP A 331 -9.77 6.78 4.13
C ASP A 331 -8.44 6.29 3.52
N MET A 332 -8.08 6.66 2.29
CA MET A 332 -6.77 6.29 1.72
C MET A 332 -5.56 6.94 2.44
N PHE A 333 -5.76 8.05 3.16
CA PHE A 333 -4.70 8.73 3.93
C PHE A 333 -4.52 8.10 5.31
N ASP A 334 -5.59 7.52 5.88
CA ASP A 334 -5.56 6.82 7.15
C ASP A 334 -4.73 5.54 7.05
N VAL A 335 -3.47 5.59 7.50
CA VAL A 335 -2.54 4.47 7.42
C VAL A 335 -3.16 3.19 7.99
N SER A 336 -3.85 3.26 9.13
CA SER A 336 -4.39 2.05 9.79
C SER A 336 -5.41 1.32 8.94
N THR A 337 -6.28 2.08 8.26
CA THR A 337 -7.47 1.53 7.60
C THR A 337 -7.60 1.97 6.15
N SER A 338 -6.50 2.36 5.51
CA SER A 338 -6.45 2.73 4.11
C SER A 338 -6.98 1.68 3.13
N PRO A 339 -7.01 0.36 3.45
CA PRO A 339 -7.77 -0.59 2.65
C PRO A 339 -9.27 -0.28 2.55
N ASN A 340 -9.87 0.60 3.37
CA ASN A 340 -11.25 1.06 3.21
C ASN A 340 -11.55 1.64 1.81
N GLU A 341 -10.53 2.00 1.01
CA GLU A 341 -10.65 2.30 -0.42
C GLU A 341 -10.46 1.02 -1.28
N PRO A 342 -11.55 0.31 -1.63
CA PRO A 342 -11.48 -1.08 -2.08
C PRO A 342 -10.93 -1.28 -3.49
N LEU A 343 -10.88 -0.22 -4.30
CA LEU A 343 -10.19 -0.24 -5.58
C LEU A 343 -8.76 0.28 -5.45
N MET A 344 -8.61 1.49 -4.91
CA MET A 344 -7.36 2.24 -4.98
C MET A 344 -6.23 1.59 -4.17
N PHE A 345 -6.52 1.14 -2.94
CA PHE A 345 -5.50 0.49 -2.11
C PHE A 345 -4.90 -0.75 -2.76
N PRO A 346 -5.67 -1.78 -3.16
CA PRO A 346 -5.08 -3.02 -3.64
C PRO A 346 -4.37 -2.88 -4.98
N ILE A 347 -4.90 -2.12 -5.93
CA ILE A 347 -4.25 -1.97 -7.25
C ILE A 347 -2.98 -1.12 -7.17
N HIS A 348 -2.95 -0.16 -6.24
CA HIS A 348 -1.76 0.64 -5.96
C HIS A 348 -0.66 -0.22 -5.36
N HIS A 349 -0.98 -0.94 -4.28
CA HIS A 349 -0.03 -1.84 -3.61
C HIS A 349 0.41 -3.00 -4.52
N ALA A 350 -0.45 -3.49 -5.42
CA ALA A 350 -0.06 -4.46 -6.44
C ALA A 350 0.99 -3.90 -7.41
N ASN A 351 0.96 -2.59 -7.71
CA ASN A 351 2.00 -1.95 -8.52
C ASN A 351 3.32 -1.76 -7.74
N LEU A 352 3.25 -1.50 -6.43
CA LEU A 352 4.42 -1.47 -5.56
C LEU A 352 5.09 -2.84 -5.52
N ASP A 353 4.30 -3.89 -5.31
CA ASP A 353 4.77 -5.28 -5.27
C ASP A 353 5.40 -5.69 -6.60
N ARG A 354 4.75 -5.36 -7.73
CA ARG A 354 5.32 -5.54 -9.07
C ARG A 354 6.66 -4.81 -9.22
N SER A 355 6.77 -3.58 -8.73
CA SER A 355 8.00 -2.78 -8.80
C SER A 355 9.12 -3.39 -7.97
N ASN A 356 8.81 -3.88 -6.77
CA ASN A 356 9.74 -4.61 -5.91
C ASN A 356 10.24 -5.88 -6.60
N MET A 357 9.33 -6.68 -7.18
CA MET A 357 9.70 -7.91 -7.90
C MET A 357 10.59 -7.63 -9.11
N LEU A 358 10.35 -6.55 -9.85
CA LEU A 358 11.20 -6.13 -10.96
C LEU A 358 12.58 -5.68 -10.49
N TRP A 359 12.66 -4.92 -9.39
CA TRP A 359 13.93 -4.59 -8.76
C TRP A 359 14.69 -5.84 -8.30
N GLN A 360 14.03 -6.79 -7.62
CA GLN A 360 14.63 -8.05 -7.21
C GLN A 360 15.19 -8.83 -8.41
N ALA A 361 14.45 -8.88 -9.53
CA ALA A 361 14.90 -9.52 -10.76
C ALA A 361 16.12 -8.81 -11.37
N ASN A 362 16.16 -7.48 -11.36
CA ASN A 362 17.31 -6.71 -11.83
C ASN A 362 18.53 -6.90 -10.90
N ALA A 363 18.32 -6.89 -9.58
CA ALA A 363 19.36 -7.15 -8.61
C ALA A 363 20.02 -8.52 -8.84
N LEU A 364 19.24 -9.56 -9.13
CA LEU A 364 19.77 -10.90 -9.42
C LEU A 364 20.55 -11.01 -10.75
N LYS A 365 20.26 -10.13 -11.72
CA LYS A 365 21.09 -10.03 -12.93
C LYS A 365 22.47 -9.46 -12.64
N THR A 366 22.58 -8.60 -11.62
CA THR A 366 23.84 -7.94 -11.23
C THR A 366 24.62 -8.74 -10.18
N ASP A 367 23.95 -9.23 -9.13
CA ASP A 367 24.52 -10.04 -8.06
C ASP A 367 23.59 -11.22 -7.72
N ARG A 368 24.00 -12.43 -8.15
CA ARG A 368 23.25 -13.67 -7.89
C ARG A 368 23.21 -14.05 -6.39
N THR A 369 24.12 -13.51 -5.57
CA THR A 369 24.16 -13.79 -4.12
C THR A 369 23.06 -13.07 -3.35
N MET A 370 22.38 -12.08 -3.97
CA MET A 370 21.27 -11.34 -3.35
C MET A 370 20.17 -12.25 -2.82
N LEU A 371 19.86 -13.34 -3.53
CA LEU A 371 18.86 -14.31 -3.07
C LEU A 371 19.27 -14.97 -1.74
N ALA A 372 20.52 -15.45 -1.64
CA ALA A 372 21.04 -16.09 -0.42
C ALA A 372 21.16 -15.11 0.75
N LYS A 373 21.31 -13.81 0.45
CA LYS A 373 21.33 -12.72 1.42
C LYS A 373 19.94 -12.19 1.78
N PHE A 374 18.86 -12.75 1.23
CA PHE A 374 17.50 -12.22 1.36
C PHE A 374 17.42 -10.74 1.01
N TRP A 375 18.11 -10.33 -0.06
CA TRP A 375 18.21 -8.93 -0.51
C TRP A 375 18.74 -7.95 0.54
N GLY A 376 19.41 -8.42 1.59
CA GLY A 376 19.85 -7.58 2.70
C GLY A 376 18.75 -7.26 3.72
N TYR A 377 17.67 -8.05 3.75
CA TYR A 377 16.65 -7.94 4.79
C TYR A 377 17.26 -8.27 6.16
N PRO A 378 17.05 -7.42 7.19
CA PRO A 378 17.68 -7.60 8.49
C PRO A 378 17.15 -8.82 9.25
N LYS A 379 18.08 -9.60 9.80
CA LYS A 379 17.81 -10.86 10.50
C LYS A 379 17.75 -10.72 12.01
N SER A 380 18.36 -9.66 12.55
CA SER A 380 18.49 -9.46 13.99
C SER A 380 18.47 -7.98 14.35
N LYS A 381 18.23 -7.68 15.63
CA LYS A 381 18.39 -6.32 16.18
C LYS A 381 19.83 -5.82 16.11
N ALA A 382 20.83 -6.71 15.98
CA ALA A 382 22.22 -6.29 15.76
C ALA A 382 22.40 -5.69 14.36
N GLU A 383 21.63 -6.14 13.37
CA GLU A 383 21.61 -5.59 12.00
C GLU A 383 20.70 -4.37 11.88
N TYR A 384 19.64 -4.28 12.70
CA TYR A 384 18.69 -3.17 12.71
C TYR A 384 18.12 -2.94 14.13
N SER A 385 18.76 -2.09 14.93
CA SER A 385 18.48 -1.98 16.37
C SER A 385 17.09 -1.42 16.71
N THR A 386 16.54 -0.58 15.84
CA THR A 386 15.24 0.09 15.98
C THR A 386 14.07 -0.76 15.50
N ALA A 387 14.29 -2.03 15.12
CA ALA A 387 13.38 -2.75 14.23
C ALA A 387 11.94 -3.02 14.70
N SER A 388 11.41 -2.72 15.89
CA SER A 388 10.17 -3.39 16.38
C SER A 388 10.25 -4.92 16.41
N ASP A 389 9.53 -5.55 17.32
CA ASP A 389 9.55 -7.01 17.44
C ASP A 389 8.49 -7.60 16.50
N GLY A 390 8.83 -8.65 15.76
CA GLY A 390 7.93 -9.26 14.78
C GLY A 390 8.18 -8.83 13.33
N THR A 391 9.27 -8.10 13.04
CA THR A 391 9.56 -7.49 11.74
C THR A 391 10.86 -7.99 11.09
N LEU A 392 11.65 -8.78 11.81
CA LEU A 392 12.92 -9.32 11.34
C LEU A 392 12.69 -10.56 10.47
N LEU A 393 13.72 -10.98 9.74
CA LEU A 393 13.58 -11.98 8.66
C LEU A 393 12.82 -13.25 9.06
N ASP A 394 13.13 -13.85 10.21
CA ASP A 394 12.54 -15.11 10.66
C ASP A 394 11.28 -14.90 11.53
N ASP A 395 10.84 -13.65 11.75
CA ASP A 395 9.62 -13.35 12.49
C ASP A 395 8.36 -13.64 11.66
N VAL A 396 7.28 -14.07 12.33
CA VAL A 396 5.96 -14.27 11.71
C VAL A 396 5.34 -12.92 11.37
N VAL A 397 4.95 -12.76 10.10
CA VAL A 397 4.33 -11.53 9.61
C VAL A 397 3.00 -11.31 10.30
N ASN A 398 2.88 -10.17 10.98
CA ASN A 398 1.69 -9.75 11.71
C ASN A 398 1.18 -10.82 12.69
N SER A 399 2.04 -11.32 13.57
CA SER A 399 1.74 -12.45 14.45
C SER A 399 0.46 -12.32 15.30
N VAL A 400 -0.09 -11.12 15.52
CA VAL A 400 -1.40 -10.89 16.15
C VAL A 400 -2.56 -11.36 15.26
N SER A 401 -2.48 -11.12 13.96
CA SER A 401 -3.42 -11.57 12.93
C SER A 401 -2.64 -12.17 11.75
N PRO A 402 -2.08 -13.38 11.93
CA PRO A 402 -1.06 -13.91 11.04
C PRO A 402 -1.62 -14.25 9.65
N PHE A 403 -0.73 -14.30 8.67
CA PHE A 403 -1.02 -14.89 7.37
C PHE A 403 -0.65 -16.38 7.40
N ASP A 404 -1.63 -17.26 7.23
CA ASP A 404 -1.48 -18.71 7.35
C ASP A 404 -2.00 -19.48 6.12
N ARG A 405 -2.67 -18.79 5.19
CA ARG A 405 -3.36 -19.37 4.04
C ARG A 405 -2.91 -18.77 2.70
N LEU A 406 -1.67 -18.31 2.59
CA LEU A 406 -1.12 -17.74 1.34
C LEU A 406 -0.83 -18.81 0.29
N PHE A 407 0.02 -19.80 0.61
CA PHE A 407 0.47 -20.81 -0.33
C PHE A 407 -0.30 -22.12 -0.19
N SER A 408 -0.01 -23.08 -1.06
CA SER A 408 -0.54 -24.45 -0.98
C SER A 408 0.10 -25.25 0.16
N VAL A 409 1.38 -25.00 0.43
CA VAL A 409 2.11 -25.57 1.57
C VAL A 409 1.90 -24.67 2.78
N PRO A 410 1.32 -25.17 3.90
CA PRO A 410 1.11 -24.36 5.10
C PRO A 410 2.44 -23.97 5.76
N PRO A 411 2.45 -22.92 6.62
CA PRO A 411 3.65 -22.51 7.35
C PRO A 411 4.22 -23.66 8.19
N ALA A 412 5.51 -23.95 8.04
CA ALA A 412 6.16 -25.07 8.73
C ALA A 412 6.15 -24.92 10.27
N ASN A 413 6.08 -23.68 10.76
CA ASN A 413 6.03 -23.37 12.19
C ASN A 413 4.62 -23.56 12.80
N GLY A 414 3.56 -23.71 11.99
CA GLY A 414 2.17 -23.82 12.45
C GLY A 414 1.52 -22.51 12.93
N TRP A 415 2.22 -21.38 12.88
CA TRP A 415 1.76 -20.08 13.40
C TRP A 415 1.45 -19.07 12.30
N GLY A 416 2.22 -19.06 11.21
CA GLY A 416 2.08 -18.11 10.12
C GLY A 416 3.35 -18.00 9.28
N TYR A 417 3.22 -17.46 8.07
CA TYR A 417 4.37 -17.20 7.21
C TYR A 417 5.26 -16.12 7.81
N THR A 418 6.56 -16.32 7.65
CA THR A 418 7.61 -15.41 8.09
C THR A 418 7.99 -14.41 7.01
N HIS A 419 8.67 -13.33 7.39
CA HIS A 419 9.21 -12.37 6.42
C HIS A 419 10.19 -13.00 5.42
N LYS A 420 10.74 -14.19 5.71
CA LYS A 420 11.66 -14.94 4.86
C LYS A 420 11.01 -15.59 3.63
N GLU A 421 9.76 -15.99 3.74
CA GLU A 421 9.05 -16.76 2.71
C GLU A 421 8.47 -15.86 1.61
N LEU A 422 8.20 -14.60 1.93
CA LEU A 422 7.49 -13.66 1.06
C LEU A 422 8.38 -12.99 -0.02
N PRO A 423 9.66 -12.67 0.21
CA PRO A 423 10.53 -12.11 -0.80
C PRO A 423 10.82 -13.05 -1.97
N ASN A 424 10.57 -14.36 -1.83
CA ASN A 424 10.97 -15.36 -2.81
C ASN A 424 9.93 -15.54 -3.93
N TYR A 425 10.28 -15.04 -5.12
CA TYR A 425 9.52 -15.15 -6.37
C TYR A 425 9.06 -16.58 -6.70
N ARG A 426 9.82 -17.61 -6.29
CA ARG A 426 9.52 -19.02 -6.62
C ARG A 426 8.43 -19.65 -5.75
N GLN A 427 8.07 -19.05 -4.61
CA GLN A 427 7.03 -19.58 -3.70
C GLN A 427 5.64 -18.98 -3.96
N ILE A 428 5.56 -17.84 -4.66
CA ILE A 428 4.31 -17.09 -4.90
C ILE A 428 3.40 -17.75 -5.95
N SER A 429 3.91 -18.75 -6.68
CA SER A 429 3.17 -19.59 -7.62
C SER A 429 2.57 -20.84 -6.95
N GLY A 430 1.73 -20.62 -5.93
CA GLY A 430 0.91 -21.67 -5.32
C GLY A 430 -0.36 -21.97 -6.10
#